data_AF-A0A1C6LC95-F1
#
_entry.id   AF-A0A1C6LC95-F1
#
_cell.length_a   1.000
_cell.length_b   1.000
_cell.length_c   1.000
_cell.angle_alpha   90.00
_cell.angle_beta   90.00
_cell.angle_gamma   90.00
#
_symmetry.space_group_name_H-M   'P 1'
#
loop_
_entity.id
_entity.type
_entity.pdbx_description
1 polymer ?
#
loop_
_entity_poly.entity_id
_entity_poly.type
_entity_poly.pdbx_seq_one_letter_code
_entity_poly.pdbx_strand_id
1 'polypeptide(L)' 'MSKQRRGKYIKTIPGWRGTCPLCGRKRVKLVWTKKGEDGKTFNICKLCSIKN' A
#
# COMPACT_ATOMS: atom_id res chain seq x y z
N MET A 1 11.82 6.81 -4.55
CA MET A 1 10.76 6.75 -3.50
C MET A 1 10.18 8.15 -3.30
N SER A 2 8.91 8.35 -3.65
CA SER A 2 8.19 9.62 -3.39
C SER A 2 8.27 10.01 -1.91
N LYS A 3 8.35 11.31 -1.61
CA LYS A 3 8.38 11.83 -0.22
C LYS A 3 7.22 11.30 0.61
N GLN A 4 6.05 11.13 0.00
CA GLN A 4 4.84 10.60 0.64
C GLN A 4 4.98 9.14 1.11
N ARG A 5 5.90 8.36 0.53
CA ARG A 5 6.13 6.95 0.88
C ARG A 5 7.31 6.75 1.84
N ARG A 6 7.82 7.82 2.46
CA ARG A 6 8.91 7.76 3.46
C ARG A 6 8.36 7.63 4.88
N GLY A 7 9.12 7.00 5.77
CA GLY A 7 8.66 6.65 7.12
C GLY A 7 8.10 7.80 7.97
N LYS A 8 8.64 9.02 7.83
CA LYS A 8 8.14 10.20 8.58
C LYS A 8 6.72 10.58 8.16
N TYR A 9 6.44 10.63 6.87
CA TYR A 9 5.12 11.00 6.34
C TYR A 9 4.14 9.82 6.35
N ILE A 10 4.59 8.59 6.11
CA ILE A 10 3.73 7.41 6.18
C ILE A 10 3.05 7.26 7.55
N LYS A 11 3.76 7.58 8.63
CA LYS A 11 3.22 7.48 9.99
C LYS A 11 2.05 8.43 10.26
N THR A 12 1.88 9.48 9.45
CA THR A 12 0.73 10.39 9.58
C THR A 12 -0.52 9.88 8.87
N ILE A 13 -0.40 8.81 8.06
CA ILE A 13 -1.53 8.22 7.33
C ILE A 13 -2.20 7.17 8.25
N PRO A 14 -3.50 7.29 8.56
CA PRO A 14 -4.19 6.28 9.35
C PRO A 14 -4.24 4.95 8.57
N GLY A 15 -4.00 3.83 9.26
CA GLY A 15 -4.03 2.50 8.63
C GLY A 15 -2.88 2.20 7.66
N TRP A 16 -1.78 2.96 7.70
CA TRP A 16 -0.61 2.77 6.83
C TRP A 16 0.05 1.39 6.91
N ARG A 17 -0.19 0.67 8.02
CA ARG A 17 0.30 -0.68 8.28
C ARG A 17 -0.89 -1.61 8.44
N GLY A 18 -0.90 -2.69 7.66
CA GLY A 18 -2.01 -3.64 7.69
C GLY A 18 -1.74 -4.89 6.86
N THR A 19 -2.82 -5.57 6.51
CA THR A 19 -2.78 -6.75 5.65
C THR A 19 -2.95 -6.33 4.19
N CYS A 20 -2.04 -6.77 3.32
CA CYS A 20 -2.17 -6.46 1.89
C CYS A 20 -3.31 -7.28 1.26
N PRO A 21 -4.27 -6.65 0.57
CA PRO A 21 -5.40 -7.35 -0.02
C PRO A 21 -5.01 -8.28 -1.19
N LEU A 22 -3.87 -8.05 -1.84
CA LEU A 22 -3.43 -8.83 -3.00
C LEU A 22 -2.59 -10.07 -2.64
N CYS A 23 -1.77 -9.99 -1.59
CA CYS A 23 -0.85 -11.08 -1.23
C CYS A 23 -1.03 -11.61 0.19
N GLY A 24 -2.02 -11.12 0.94
CA GLY A 24 -2.31 -11.57 2.30
C GLY A 24 -1.21 -11.25 3.34
N ARG A 25 -0.14 -10.55 2.97
CA ARG A 25 0.96 -10.25 3.90
C ARG A 25 0.49 -9.32 5.00
N LYS A 26 0.69 -9.75 6.25
CA LYS A 26 0.33 -9.00 7.46
C LYS A 26 1.44 -8.00 7.83
N ARG A 27 1.07 -6.91 8.52
CA ARG A 27 1.97 -5.85 9.01
C ARG A 27 2.84 -5.16 7.94
N VAL A 28 2.38 -5.12 6.69
CA VAL A 28 3.09 -4.44 5.58
C VAL A 28 2.61 -3.02 5.39
N LYS A 29 3.43 -2.19 4.73
CA LYS A 29 3.07 -0.82 4.37
C LYS A 29 2.06 -0.82 3.22
N LEU A 30 0.88 -0.26 3.44
CA LEU A 30 -0.20 -0.10 2.46
C LEU A 30 -0.21 1.34 1.94
N VAL A 31 0.79 1.68 1.11
CA VAL A 31 0.99 3.07 0.64
C VAL A 31 1.14 3.17 -0.88
N TRP A 32 0.94 2.05 -1.57
CA TRP A 32 0.88 2.00 -3.02
C TRP A 32 -0.56 1.83 -3.42
N THR A 33 -1.06 2.63 -4.33
CA THR A 33 -2.43 2.53 -4.83
C THR A 33 -2.44 1.64 -6.07
N LYS A 34 -3.40 0.71 -6.13
CA LYS A 34 -3.74 -0.02 -7.37
C LYS A 34 -5.25 0.08 -7.58
N LYS A 35 -5.66 0.21 -8.83
CA LYS A 35 -7.07 0.09 -9.22
C LYS A 35 -7.37 -1.39 -9.40
N GLY A 36 -8.39 -1.87 -8.70
CA GLY A 36 -8.98 -3.18 -8.99
C GLY A 36 -9.77 -3.18 -10.28
N GLU A 37 -10.11 -4.38 -10.73
CA GLU A 37 -11.02 -4.60 -11.87
C GLU A 37 -12.39 -3.96 -11.62
N ASP A 38 -12.84 -3.90 -10.36
CA ASP A 38 -14.07 -3.21 -9.94
C ASP A 38 -13.98 -1.67 -9.91
N GLY A 39 -12.91 -1.08 -10.44
CA GLY A 39 -12.68 0.38 -10.42
C GLY A 39 -12.32 0.98 -9.05
N LYS A 40 -12.40 0.19 -7.97
CA LYS A 40 -12.02 0.63 -6.61
C LYS A 40 -10.50 0.79 -6.49
N THR A 41 -10.07 1.89 -5.90
CA THR A 41 -8.66 2.10 -5.55
C THR A 41 -8.39 1.51 -4.17
N PHE A 42 -7.41 0.63 -4.06
CA PHE A 42 -6.99 0.07 -2.79
C PHE A 42 -5.50 0.21 -2.57
N ASN A 43 -5.14 0.35 -1.29
CA ASN A 43 -3.77 0.45 -0.86
C ASN A 43 -3.15 -0.95 -0.73
N ILE A 44 -2.03 -1.16 -1.43
CA ILE A 44 -1.30 -2.41 -1.55
C ILE A 44 0.13 -2.25 -1.01
N CYS A 45 0.79 -3.39 -0.84
CA CYS A 45 2.19 -3.42 -0.45
C CYS A 45 3.12 -3.10 -1.62
N LYS A 46 4.36 -2.72 -1.29
CA LYS A 46 5.42 -2.41 -2.26
C LYS A 46 5.59 -3.50 -3.32
N LEU A 47 5.54 -4.75 -2.89
CA LEU A 47 5.86 -5.89 -3.74
C LEU A 47 4.78 -6.12 -4.79
N CYS A 48 3.51 -6.02 -4.41
CA CYS A 48 2.39 -6.09 -5.35
C CYS A 48 2.33 -4.88 -6.28
N SER A 49 2.99 -3.77 -5.94
CA SER A 49 3.14 -2.62 -6.83
C SER A 49 4.29 -2.78 -7.82
N ILE A 50 5.24 -3.68 -7.57
CA ILE A 50 6.41 -3.93 -8.43
C ILE A 50 6.19 -5.13 -9.34
N LYS A 51 5.45 -6.15 -8.86
CA LYS A 51 4.95 -7.22 -9.73
C LYS A 51 3.89 -6.60 -10.65
N ASN A 52 4.33 -6.27 -11.86
CA ASN A 52 3.49 -5.88 -12.97
C ASN A 52 2.61 -7.06 -13.36
#